data_AF-A0A842MDW1-F1
#
_entry.id   AF-A0A842MDW1-F1
#
_cell.length_a   1.000
_cell.length_b   1.000
_cell.length_c   1.000
_cell.angle_alpha   90.00
_cell.angle_beta   90.00
_cell.angle_gamma   90.00
#
_symmetry.space_group_name_H-M   'P 1'
#
loop_
_entity.id
_entity.type
_entity.pdbx_description
1 polymer ?
#
loop_
_entity_poly.entity_id
_entity_poly.type
_entity_poly.pdbx_seq_one_letter_code
_entity_poly.pdbx_strand_id
1 'polypeptide(L)'
;MRVAVLDMGLGNLLSISRGIERASQGMFAGSSPNPGSGATGAEVIVAKCDTDADRADAVVIPGVGAFRDGARALMDRFGRTVERIRTGEIPALGVCLGMQLLFTRSFEGGEHPGLGIIRGDVVRLPPTVKVPHMGWNSVMLLRDCALTKGIQDGEYFYFVHSYYCRPDEGSATVAETEYGVQIPAIVAKGKVFGTQFHPEKSGEAGRMVIRNFLEAAGH
;
A
#
# COMPACT_ATOMS: atom_id res chain seq x y z
N MET A 1 -12.03 14.41 -0.34
CA MET A 1 -11.28 13.40 0.42
C MET A 1 -9.83 13.85 0.55
N ARG A 2 -9.26 13.76 1.75
CA ARG A 2 -7.85 14.01 2.06
C ARG A 2 -7.12 12.70 2.27
N VAL A 3 -6.00 12.52 1.57
CA VAL A 3 -5.18 11.32 1.66
C VAL A 3 -3.80 11.71 2.16
N ALA A 4 -3.42 11.21 3.32
CA ALA A 4 -2.07 11.40 3.84
C ALA A 4 -1.13 10.33 3.28
N VAL A 5 -0.08 10.77 2.59
CA VAL A 5 1.06 9.93 2.21
C VAL A 5 2.12 10.09 3.29
N LEU A 6 2.42 9.02 4.02
CA LEU A 6 3.32 9.08 5.18
C LEU A 6 4.78 9.16 4.74
N ASP A 7 5.42 10.30 4.97
CA ASP A 7 6.85 10.54 4.72
C ASP A 7 7.69 9.94 5.85
N MET A 8 8.13 8.69 5.62
CA MET A 8 9.08 8.01 6.50
C MET A 8 10.54 8.41 6.24
N GLY A 9 10.80 9.38 5.35
CA GLY A 9 12.13 9.71 4.84
C GLY A 9 12.69 8.66 3.88
N LEU A 10 11.84 7.76 3.37
CA LEU A 10 12.21 6.62 2.55
C LEU A 10 11.39 6.60 1.25
N GLY A 11 12.07 6.82 0.12
CA GLY A 11 11.52 6.55 -1.20
C GLY A 11 10.98 7.74 -1.98
N ASN A 12 10.28 7.41 -3.08
CA ASN A 12 9.78 8.37 -4.04
C ASN A 12 8.30 8.71 -3.76
N LEU A 13 8.09 9.67 -2.86
CA LEU A 13 6.76 10.15 -2.49
C LEU A 13 6.06 10.87 -3.65
N LEU A 14 6.82 11.51 -4.55
CA LEU A 14 6.26 12.26 -5.66
C LEU A 14 5.48 11.37 -6.63
N SER A 15 5.99 10.16 -6.92
CA SER A 15 5.33 9.22 -7.81
C SER A 15 3.98 8.77 -7.25
N ILE A 16 3.91 8.37 -5.98
CA ILE A 16 2.67 7.91 -5.37
C ILE A 16 1.66 9.06 -5.18
N SER A 17 2.12 10.25 -4.76
CA SER A 17 1.25 11.43 -4.64
C SER A 17 0.62 11.80 -5.98
N ARG A 18 1.41 11.88 -7.06
CA ARG A 18 0.89 12.12 -8.41
C ARG A 18 -0.01 10.99 -8.89
N GLY A 19 0.29 9.75 -8.52
CA GLY A 19 -0.55 8.59 -8.80
C GLY A 19 -1.94 8.74 -8.19
N ILE A 20 -2.02 9.16 -6.93
CA ILE A 20 -3.27 9.44 -6.21
C ILE A 20 -4.03 10.60 -6.86
N GLU A 21 -3.36 11.73 -7.10
CA GLU A 21 -3.98 12.89 -7.75
C GLU A 21 -4.61 12.51 -9.10
N ARG A 22 -3.85 11.83 -9.96
CA ARG A 22 -4.34 11.37 -11.28
C ARG A 22 -5.45 10.34 -11.18
N ALA A 23 -5.31 9.36 -10.30
CA ALA A 23 -6.32 8.34 -10.08
C ALA A 23 -7.64 8.96 -9.59
N SER A 24 -7.54 10.05 -8.82
CA SER A 24 -8.67 10.75 -8.23
C SER A 24 -9.38 11.74 -9.16
N GLN A 25 -8.84 12.04 -10.36
CA GLN A 25 -9.46 12.99 -11.27
C GLN A 25 -10.87 12.56 -11.69
N GLY A 26 -11.80 13.52 -11.67
CA GLY A 26 -13.23 13.32 -11.89
C GLY A 26 -13.95 12.66 -10.71
N MET A 27 -13.25 12.29 -9.63
CA MET A 27 -13.86 11.77 -8.42
C MET A 27 -14.24 12.94 -7.50
N PHE A 28 -15.34 12.82 -6.77
CA PHE A 28 -15.78 13.81 -5.78
C PHE A 28 -16.19 15.19 -6.35
N ALA A 29 -16.50 15.27 -7.65
CA ALA A 29 -17.09 16.48 -8.24
C ALA A 29 -18.38 16.86 -7.50
N GLY A 30 -18.40 18.04 -6.87
CA GLY A 30 -19.53 18.54 -6.07
C GLY A 30 -19.37 18.45 -4.55
N SER A 31 -18.32 17.80 -4.04
CA SER A 31 -18.05 17.66 -2.58
C SER A 31 -16.96 18.60 -2.05
N SER A 32 -16.49 19.56 -2.87
CA SER A 32 -15.44 20.50 -2.46
C SER A 32 -15.99 21.52 -1.46
N PRO A 33 -15.36 21.69 -0.28
CA PRO A 33 -15.71 22.77 0.66
C PRO A 33 -15.35 24.17 0.13
N ASN A 34 -14.65 24.25 -1.01
CA ASN A 34 -14.28 25.51 -1.64
C ASN A 34 -14.70 25.50 -3.13
N PRO A 35 -15.89 26.04 -3.48
CA PRO A 35 -16.47 25.94 -4.82
C PRO A 35 -15.67 26.64 -5.94
N GLY A 36 -14.58 27.33 -5.62
CA GLY A 36 -13.71 28.04 -6.58
C GLY A 36 -12.37 27.36 -6.89
N SER A 37 -12.02 26.22 -6.27
CA SER A 37 -10.68 25.63 -6.42
C SER A 37 -10.49 24.77 -7.69
N GLY A 38 -11.56 24.45 -8.43
CA GLY A 38 -11.49 23.60 -9.63
C GLY A 38 -11.00 22.16 -9.36
N ALA A 39 -10.79 21.77 -8.11
CA ALA A 39 -10.26 20.46 -7.75
C ALA A 39 -11.34 19.38 -7.89
N THR A 40 -11.12 18.44 -8.82
CA THR A 40 -12.01 17.30 -9.13
C THR A 40 -11.44 15.98 -8.63
N GLY A 41 -10.73 15.98 -7.50
CA GLY A 41 -10.05 14.80 -6.98
C GLY A 41 -9.65 14.88 -5.50
N ALA A 42 -8.86 13.92 -5.05
CA ALA A 42 -8.36 13.80 -3.69
C ALA A 42 -7.27 14.84 -3.41
N GLU A 43 -7.33 15.46 -2.23
CA GLU A 43 -6.27 16.34 -1.72
C GLU A 43 -5.18 15.46 -1.10
N VAL A 44 -3.96 15.53 -1.63
CA VAL A 44 -2.82 14.75 -1.10
C VAL A 44 -2.03 15.58 -0.09
N ILE A 45 -1.85 15.02 1.11
CA ILE A 45 -1.02 15.59 2.17
C ILE A 45 0.23 14.73 2.28
N VAL A 46 1.41 15.29 2.03
CA VAL A 46 2.67 14.63 2.38
C VAL A 46 2.90 14.85 3.87
N ALA A 47 2.49 13.88 4.67
CA ALA A 47 2.51 13.95 6.13
C ALA A 47 3.88 13.58 6.66
N LYS A 48 4.46 14.38 7.55
CA LYS A 48 5.79 14.14 8.17
C LYS A 48 5.72 13.68 9.61
N CYS A 49 4.55 13.83 10.23
CA CYS A 49 4.22 13.34 11.56
C CYS A 49 2.70 13.13 11.73
N ASP A 50 2.29 12.60 12.89
CA ASP A 50 0.88 12.39 13.25
C ASP A 50 0.00 13.63 13.05
N THR A 51 0.47 14.83 13.44
CA THR A 51 -0.32 16.07 13.34
C THR A 51 -0.73 16.38 11.90
N ASP A 52 0.10 16.02 10.91
CA ASP A 52 -0.24 16.18 9.49
C ASP A 52 -1.29 15.15 9.05
N ALA A 53 -1.19 13.92 9.57
CA ALA A 53 -2.08 12.80 9.25
C ALA A 53 -3.44 12.86 9.97
N ASP A 54 -3.55 13.62 11.06
CA ASP A 54 -4.78 13.75 11.86
C ASP A 54 -5.97 14.29 11.05
N ARG A 55 -5.71 15.05 9.98
CA ARG A 55 -6.76 15.62 9.10
C ARG A 55 -7.11 14.74 7.89
N ALA A 56 -6.47 13.59 7.75
CA ALA A 56 -6.66 12.71 6.60
C ALA A 56 -7.86 11.77 6.80
N ASP A 57 -8.58 11.54 5.71
CA ASP A 57 -9.68 10.56 5.64
C ASP A 57 -9.13 9.15 5.41
N ALA A 58 -7.95 9.04 4.78
CA ALA A 58 -7.24 7.78 4.54
C ALA A 58 -5.73 8.01 4.52
N VAL A 59 -4.96 6.94 4.73
CA VAL A 59 -3.50 6.98 4.71
C VAL A 59 -2.90 6.02 3.69
N VAL A 60 -1.78 6.42 3.10
CA VAL A 60 -0.92 5.58 2.29
C VAL A 60 0.42 5.48 3.00
N ILE A 61 0.86 4.24 3.24
CA ILE A 61 2.21 3.94 3.72
C ILE A 61 3.02 3.57 2.47
N PRO A 62 3.71 4.52 1.83
CA PRO A 62 4.60 4.19 0.72
C PRO A 62 5.87 3.55 1.28
N GLY A 63 6.68 2.93 0.43
CA GLY A 63 8.07 2.73 0.83
C GLY A 63 8.90 1.92 -0.15
N VAL A 64 10.18 2.27 -0.14
CA VAL A 64 11.30 1.48 -0.67
C VAL A 64 12.42 1.55 0.37
N GLY A 65 13.33 0.58 0.35
CA GLY A 65 14.43 0.52 1.32
C GLY A 65 14.21 -0.57 2.37
N ALA A 66 14.92 -0.46 3.48
CA ALA A 66 15.01 -1.53 4.48
C ALA A 66 13.84 -1.50 5.47
N PHE A 67 13.32 -2.69 5.79
CA PHE A 67 12.22 -2.92 6.73
C PHE A 67 12.46 -2.29 8.09
N ARG A 68 13.64 -2.51 8.69
CA ARG A 68 13.98 -1.98 10.01
C ARG A 68 13.83 -0.46 10.07
N ASP A 69 14.38 0.22 9.06
CA ASP A 69 14.43 1.67 9.03
C ASP A 69 13.02 2.25 8.76
N GLY A 70 12.24 1.59 7.89
CA GLY A 70 10.83 1.92 7.66
C GLY A 70 9.95 1.73 8.89
N ALA A 71 10.05 0.58 9.56
CA ALA A 71 9.29 0.29 10.78
C ALA A 71 9.59 1.30 11.88
N ARG A 72 10.87 1.63 12.08
CA ARG A 72 11.30 2.63 13.05
C ARG A 72 10.76 4.02 12.70
N ALA A 73 10.97 4.48 11.46
CA ALA A 73 10.53 5.80 11.03
C ALA A 73 8.99 5.95 11.12
N LEU A 74 8.25 4.89 10.80
CA LEU A 74 6.80 4.87 10.92
C LEU A 74 6.35 5.02 12.38
N MET A 75 6.92 4.24 13.29
CA MET A 75 6.57 4.32 14.71
C MET A 75 7.01 5.64 15.36
N ASP A 76 8.20 6.14 15.04
CA ASP A 76 8.77 7.37 15.63
C ASP A 76 7.97 8.62 15.22
N ARG A 77 7.38 8.63 14.02
CA ARG A 77 6.71 9.81 13.45
C ARG A 77 5.18 9.73 13.47
N PHE A 78 4.63 8.53 13.38
CA PHE A 78 3.21 8.28 13.10
C PHE A 78 2.57 7.29 14.09
N GLY A 79 3.08 7.21 15.32
CA GLY A 79 2.60 6.24 16.32
C GLY A 79 1.09 6.30 16.56
N ARG A 80 0.47 7.49 16.60
CA ARG A 80 -1.00 7.62 16.75
C ARG A 80 -1.73 7.16 15.50
N THR A 81 -1.22 7.53 14.33
CA THR A 81 -1.78 7.11 13.03
C THR A 81 -1.72 5.59 12.89
N VAL A 82 -0.60 4.97 13.27
CA VAL A 82 -0.45 3.50 13.28
C VAL A 82 -1.52 2.85 14.16
N GLU A 83 -1.81 3.42 15.34
CA GLU A 83 -2.86 2.88 16.21
C GLU A 83 -4.25 2.99 15.54
N ARG A 84 -4.56 4.12 14.91
CA ARG A 84 -5.80 4.30 14.12
C ARG A 84 -5.91 3.28 12.98
N ILE A 85 -4.79 2.91 12.36
CA ILE A 85 -4.76 1.86 11.32
C ILE A 85 -5.06 0.49 11.96
N ARG A 86 -4.43 0.18 13.11
CA ARG A 86 -4.61 -1.10 13.83
C ARG A 86 -6.05 -1.29 14.31
N THR A 87 -6.70 -0.25 14.82
CA THR A 87 -8.08 -0.28 15.28
C THR A 87 -9.10 -0.23 14.13
N GLY A 88 -8.64 0.04 12.90
CA GLY A 88 -9.49 0.16 11.71
C GLY A 88 -10.26 1.49 11.66
N GLU A 89 -9.88 2.48 12.45
CA GLU A 89 -10.46 3.83 12.45
C GLU A 89 -10.15 4.59 11.16
N ILE A 90 -8.98 4.35 10.56
CA ILE A 90 -8.57 4.98 9.30
C ILE A 90 -8.22 3.93 8.23
N PRO A 91 -8.79 4.00 7.01
CA PRO A 91 -8.37 3.17 5.90
C PRO A 91 -6.90 3.39 5.54
N ALA A 92 -6.20 2.30 5.24
CA ALA A 92 -4.77 2.34 4.93
C ALA A 92 -4.41 1.51 3.70
N LEU A 93 -3.50 2.03 2.88
CA LEU A 93 -2.87 1.31 1.78
C LEU A 93 -1.34 1.25 1.97
N GLY A 94 -0.81 0.06 2.21
CA GLY A 94 0.63 -0.20 2.17
C GLY A 94 1.11 -0.49 0.74
N VAL A 95 2.18 0.17 0.30
CA VAL A 95 2.77 -0.06 -1.03
C VAL A 95 4.20 -0.59 -0.90
N CYS A 96 4.47 -1.75 -1.51
CA CYS A 96 5.75 -2.45 -1.50
C CYS A 96 6.27 -2.65 -0.06
N LEU A 97 7.26 -1.87 0.39
CA LEU A 97 7.73 -1.89 1.78
C LEU A 97 6.58 -1.57 2.75
N GLY A 98 5.70 -0.64 2.39
CA GLY A 98 4.56 -0.28 3.23
C GLY A 98 3.60 -1.45 3.45
N MET A 99 3.41 -2.33 2.45
CA MET A 99 2.65 -3.58 2.63
C MET A 99 3.39 -4.52 3.59
N GLN A 100 4.70 -4.66 3.43
CA GLN A 100 5.52 -5.51 4.29
C GLN A 100 5.42 -5.08 5.75
N LEU A 101 5.47 -3.78 6.03
CA LEU A 101 5.35 -3.24 7.40
C LEU A 101 4.04 -3.64 8.10
N LEU A 102 2.96 -3.95 7.36
CA LEU A 102 1.69 -4.39 7.95
C LEU A 102 1.80 -5.76 8.66
N PHE A 103 2.83 -6.55 8.35
CA PHE A 103 3.03 -7.90 8.88
C PHE A 103 3.61 -7.90 10.29
N THR A 104 3.72 -9.09 10.89
CA THR A 104 4.15 -9.23 12.28
C THR A 104 5.65 -8.94 12.44
N ARG A 105 6.46 -9.43 11.51
CA ARG A 105 7.92 -9.25 11.53
C ARG A 105 8.54 -9.47 10.17
N SER A 106 9.77 -8.99 10.01
CA SER A 106 10.63 -9.24 8.87
C SER A 106 11.93 -9.90 9.29
N PHE A 107 12.49 -10.69 8.38
CA PHE A 107 13.81 -11.30 8.49
C PHE A 107 14.86 -10.57 7.63
N GLU A 108 14.55 -9.40 7.07
CA GLU A 108 15.51 -8.58 6.32
C GLU A 108 16.62 -8.03 7.23
N GLY A 109 17.85 -8.54 7.07
CA GLY A 109 19.00 -8.07 7.83
C GLY A 109 18.97 -8.43 9.32
N GLY A 110 18.09 -9.35 9.72
CA GLY A 110 17.83 -9.71 11.11
C GLY A 110 16.32 -9.80 11.37
N GLU A 111 15.93 -10.18 12.58
CA GLU A 111 14.53 -10.19 12.98
C GLU A 111 14.09 -8.81 13.47
N HIS A 112 13.05 -8.25 12.84
CA HIS A 112 12.53 -6.91 13.14
C HIS A 112 11.00 -6.92 13.24
N PRO A 113 10.41 -6.33 14.30
CA PRO A 113 8.96 -6.28 14.45
C PRO A 113 8.32 -5.33 13.42
N GLY A 114 7.18 -5.74 12.88
CA GLY A 114 6.30 -4.91 12.07
C GLY A 114 5.09 -4.41 12.85
N LEU A 115 4.05 -3.97 12.15
CA LEU A 115 2.84 -3.44 12.78
C LEU A 115 1.95 -4.52 13.39
N GLY A 116 2.07 -5.78 12.94
CA GLY A 116 1.26 -6.89 13.44
C GLY A 116 -0.23 -6.84 13.08
N ILE A 117 -0.60 -6.05 12.06
CA ILE A 117 -1.98 -5.98 11.58
C ILE A 117 -2.35 -7.29 10.88
N ILE A 118 -1.46 -7.79 10.03
CA ILE A 118 -1.56 -9.11 9.39
C ILE A 118 -0.57 -10.05 10.07
N ARG A 119 -1.05 -11.23 10.46
CA ARG A 119 -0.19 -12.27 11.03
C ARG A 119 0.65 -12.91 9.92
N GLY A 120 1.95 -13.01 10.14
CA GLY A 120 2.87 -13.60 9.20
C GLY A 120 4.22 -12.89 9.14
N ASP A 121 5.09 -13.44 8.31
CA ASP A 121 6.48 -13.05 8.20
C ASP A 121 6.79 -12.37 6.86
N VAL A 122 7.76 -11.46 6.85
CA VAL A 122 8.39 -10.98 5.62
C VAL A 122 9.72 -11.70 5.44
N VAL A 123 9.82 -12.50 4.37
CA VAL A 123 10.93 -13.43 4.13
C VAL A 123 11.59 -13.17 2.79
N ARG A 124 12.86 -13.58 2.65
CA ARG A 124 13.63 -13.36 1.42
C ARG A 124 13.12 -14.27 0.31
N LEU A 125 13.16 -13.79 -0.93
CA LEU A 125 12.95 -14.62 -2.11
C LEU A 125 13.95 -15.79 -2.14
N PRO A 126 13.54 -16.96 -2.67
CA PRO A 126 14.41 -18.13 -2.72
C PRO A 126 15.63 -17.88 -3.61
N PRO A 127 16.77 -18.57 -3.38
CA PRO A 127 17.98 -18.40 -4.19
C PRO A 127 17.85 -18.97 -5.61
N THR A 128 16.75 -19.66 -5.92
CA THR A 128 16.47 -20.28 -7.22
C THR A 128 16.04 -19.29 -8.30
N VAL A 129 15.76 -18.03 -7.95
CA VAL A 129 15.37 -16.96 -8.86
C VAL A 129 16.34 -15.78 -8.80
N LYS A 130 16.31 -14.93 -9.83
CA LYS A 130 17.06 -13.66 -9.80
C LYS A 130 16.47 -12.75 -8.72
N VAL A 131 17.32 -12.16 -7.88
CA VAL A 131 16.88 -11.24 -6.82
C VAL A 131 17.49 -9.85 -7.08
N PRO A 132 16.70 -8.76 -7.06
CA PRO A 132 15.26 -8.70 -6.75
C PRO A 132 14.36 -9.24 -7.87
N HIS A 133 13.12 -9.64 -7.52
CA HIS A 133 12.01 -9.73 -8.46
C HIS A 133 11.75 -8.32 -8.99
N MET A 134 12.09 -8.07 -10.26
CA MET A 134 12.02 -6.75 -10.87
C MET A 134 11.46 -6.84 -12.28
N GLY A 135 10.38 -6.10 -12.54
CA GLY A 135 9.73 -6.03 -13.84
C GLY A 135 8.22 -6.15 -13.75
N TRP A 136 7.58 -6.31 -14.90
CA TRP A 136 6.15 -6.55 -14.98
C TRP A 136 5.86 -8.04 -14.79
N ASN A 137 4.92 -8.37 -13.92
CA ASN A 137 4.46 -9.74 -13.69
C ASN A 137 2.93 -9.76 -13.53
N SER A 138 2.31 -10.86 -13.94
CA SER A 138 0.85 -11.05 -13.87
C SER A 138 0.42 -11.41 -12.46
N VAL A 139 -0.80 -11.01 -12.08
CA VAL A 139 -1.41 -11.40 -10.81
C VAL A 139 -2.61 -12.32 -11.04
N MET A 140 -2.74 -13.34 -10.18
CA MET A 140 -3.89 -14.23 -10.11
C MET A 140 -4.80 -13.79 -8.97
N LEU A 141 -6.08 -13.57 -9.26
CA LEU A 141 -7.07 -13.17 -8.27
C LEU A 141 -7.59 -14.41 -7.53
N LEU A 142 -7.46 -14.43 -6.21
CA LEU A 142 -7.95 -15.52 -5.37
C LEU A 142 -9.33 -15.25 -4.79
N ARG A 143 -9.65 -13.98 -4.56
CA ARG A 143 -10.95 -13.52 -4.07
C ARG A 143 -11.18 -12.05 -4.41
N ASP A 144 -12.44 -11.64 -4.39
CA ASP A 144 -12.81 -10.25 -4.54
C ASP A 144 -12.44 -9.43 -3.30
N CYS A 145 -11.99 -8.20 -3.54
CA CYS A 145 -11.92 -7.16 -2.52
C CYS A 145 -12.13 -5.78 -3.15
N ALA A 146 -12.18 -4.74 -2.32
CA ALA A 146 -12.37 -3.39 -2.84
C ALA A 146 -11.31 -3.00 -3.88
N LEU A 147 -10.04 -3.40 -3.71
CA LEU A 147 -8.94 -3.09 -4.63
C LEU A 147 -9.01 -3.80 -5.98
N THR A 148 -9.71 -4.94 -6.09
CA THR A 148 -9.72 -5.76 -7.31
C THR A 148 -10.85 -5.40 -8.27
N LYS A 149 -11.72 -4.44 -7.91
CA LYS A 149 -12.83 -4.02 -8.78
C LYS A 149 -12.31 -3.58 -10.15
N GLY A 150 -12.77 -4.25 -11.21
CA GLY A 150 -12.38 -3.95 -12.60
C GLY A 150 -10.97 -4.44 -12.98
N ILE A 151 -10.21 -5.04 -12.07
CA ILE A 151 -8.93 -5.69 -12.38
C ILE A 151 -9.23 -7.07 -12.95
N GLN A 152 -8.60 -7.40 -14.08
CA GLN A 152 -8.75 -8.71 -14.72
C GLN A 152 -7.80 -9.73 -14.07
N ASP A 153 -8.20 -11.00 -14.05
CA ASP A 153 -7.29 -12.08 -13.71
C ASP A 153 -6.19 -12.17 -14.77
N GLY A 154 -4.92 -12.27 -14.33
CA GLY A 154 -3.75 -12.21 -15.20
C GLY A 154 -3.25 -10.80 -15.56
N GLU A 155 -3.85 -9.74 -15.01
CA GLU A 155 -3.41 -8.35 -15.24
C GLU A 155 -1.96 -8.13 -14.75
N TYR A 156 -1.19 -7.32 -15.48
CA TYR A 156 0.22 -7.10 -15.19
C TYR A 156 0.46 -5.86 -14.33
N PHE A 157 1.34 -6.02 -13.33
CA PHE A 157 1.79 -4.93 -12.45
C PHE A 157 3.31 -4.89 -12.34
N TYR A 158 3.87 -3.73 -11.99
CA TYR A 158 5.30 -3.54 -11.84
C TYR A 158 5.80 -3.85 -10.43
N PHE A 159 6.66 -4.86 -10.31
CA PHE A 159 7.29 -5.31 -9.06
C PHE A 159 8.76 -4.89 -8.98
N VAL A 160 9.23 -4.62 -7.76
CA VAL A 160 10.66 -4.45 -7.43
C VAL A 160 10.91 -4.76 -5.95
N HIS A 161 11.25 -6.01 -5.63
CA HIS A 161 11.47 -6.41 -4.23
C HIS A 161 12.37 -7.65 -4.09
N SER A 162 13.09 -7.74 -2.96
CA SER A 162 13.92 -8.90 -2.59
C SER A 162 13.29 -9.79 -1.52
N TYR A 163 12.29 -9.26 -0.82
CA TYR A 163 11.54 -9.91 0.25
C TYR A 163 10.06 -9.89 -0.10
N TYR A 164 9.30 -10.84 0.43
CA TYR A 164 7.86 -10.93 0.22
C TYR A 164 7.16 -11.34 1.51
N CYS A 165 5.86 -11.06 1.58
CA CYS A 165 5.05 -11.37 2.74
C CYS A 165 4.56 -12.82 2.67
N ARG A 166 4.59 -13.54 3.79
CA ARG A 166 4.06 -14.89 3.97
C ARG A 166 3.06 -14.88 5.14
N PRO A 167 1.76 -14.68 4.86
CA PRO A 167 0.72 -14.73 5.87
C PRO A 167 0.63 -16.09 6.56
N ASP A 168 0.33 -16.08 7.87
CA ASP A 168 0.04 -17.32 8.63
C ASP A 168 -1.27 -17.98 8.14
N GLU A 169 -2.24 -17.15 7.75
CA GLU A 169 -3.56 -17.55 7.29
C GLU A 169 -3.82 -17.00 5.89
N GLY A 170 -4.26 -17.86 4.96
CA GLY A 170 -4.51 -17.48 3.56
C GLY A 170 -5.64 -16.46 3.36
N SER A 171 -6.49 -16.23 4.37
CA SER A 171 -7.63 -15.29 4.28
C SER A 171 -7.21 -13.84 4.03
N ALA A 172 -5.98 -13.45 4.42
CA ALA A 172 -5.47 -12.11 4.18
C ALA A 172 -5.08 -11.88 2.70
N THR A 173 -4.70 -12.93 1.97
CA THR A 173 -4.30 -12.83 0.57
C THR A 173 -5.53 -12.63 -0.32
N VAL A 174 -5.43 -11.68 -1.25
CA VAL A 174 -6.48 -11.36 -2.22
C VAL A 174 -6.06 -11.77 -3.63
N ALA A 175 -4.80 -11.51 -3.96
CA ALA A 175 -4.21 -11.88 -5.25
C ALA A 175 -2.76 -12.31 -5.03
N GLU A 176 -2.28 -13.19 -5.88
CA GLU A 176 -0.91 -13.72 -5.86
C GLU A 176 -0.20 -13.50 -7.20
N THR A 177 1.12 -13.58 -7.18
CA THR A 177 1.95 -13.65 -8.37
C THR A 177 2.98 -14.75 -8.18
N GLU A 178 3.36 -15.44 -9.25
CA GLU A 178 4.35 -16.49 -9.20
C GLU A 178 5.73 -15.94 -9.59
N TYR A 179 6.72 -16.15 -8.71
CA TYR A 179 8.13 -15.87 -9.00
C TYR A 179 9.04 -16.82 -8.22
N GLY A 180 9.12 -18.07 -8.69
CA GLY A 180 9.81 -19.18 -8.01
C GLY A 180 9.12 -19.68 -6.73
N VAL A 181 8.22 -18.87 -6.17
CA VAL A 181 7.27 -19.12 -5.09
C VAL A 181 6.00 -18.32 -5.36
N GLN A 182 4.89 -18.69 -4.71
CA GLN A 182 3.69 -17.87 -4.68
C GLN A 182 3.88 -16.67 -3.74
N ILE A 183 3.63 -15.48 -4.26
CA ILE A 183 3.84 -14.21 -3.57
C ILE A 183 2.51 -13.48 -3.49
N PRO A 184 2.02 -13.14 -2.28
CA PRO A 184 0.90 -12.23 -2.12
C PRO A 184 1.18 -10.89 -2.82
N ALA A 185 0.45 -10.65 -3.91
CA ALA A 185 0.51 -9.42 -4.69
C ALA A 185 -0.41 -8.36 -4.08
N ILE A 186 -1.57 -8.78 -3.57
CA ILE A 186 -2.53 -7.94 -2.84
C ILE A 186 -2.94 -8.65 -1.55
N VAL A 187 -2.97 -7.90 -0.44
CA VAL A 187 -3.52 -8.34 0.84
C VAL A 187 -4.58 -7.39 1.35
N ALA A 188 -5.55 -7.90 2.11
CA ALA A 188 -6.59 -7.09 2.73
C ALA A 188 -7.06 -7.67 4.06
N LYS A 189 -7.21 -6.80 5.06
CA LYS A 189 -7.83 -7.10 6.37
C LYS A 189 -8.62 -5.90 6.87
N GLY A 190 -9.94 -6.02 6.91
CA GLY A 190 -10.83 -4.89 7.25
C GLY A 190 -10.64 -3.73 6.27
N LYS A 191 -10.32 -2.54 6.79
CA LYS A 191 -10.03 -1.32 6.01
C LYS A 191 -8.54 -1.14 5.67
N VAL A 192 -7.71 -2.14 5.95
CA VAL A 192 -6.27 -2.11 5.67
C VAL A 192 -5.96 -2.99 4.46
N PHE A 193 -5.29 -2.39 3.49
CA PHE A 193 -4.91 -3.03 2.23
C PHE A 193 -3.41 -2.93 2.00
N GLY A 194 -2.86 -3.85 1.21
CA GLY A 194 -1.46 -3.84 0.82
C GLY A 194 -1.27 -4.31 -0.60
N THR A 195 -0.30 -3.71 -1.31
CA THR A 195 0.15 -4.14 -2.63
C THR A 195 1.66 -4.36 -2.62
N GLN A 196 2.13 -5.51 -3.12
CA GLN A 196 3.57 -5.79 -3.21
C GLN A 196 4.18 -5.12 -4.44
N PHE A 197 3.39 -4.95 -5.51
CA PHE A 197 3.74 -4.13 -6.66
C PHE A 197 3.60 -2.63 -6.37
N HIS A 198 4.07 -1.81 -7.30
CA HIS A 198 3.97 -0.35 -7.26
C HIS A 198 2.82 0.11 -8.16
N PRO A 199 1.60 0.34 -7.63
CA PRO A 199 0.47 0.75 -8.45
C PRO A 199 0.73 2.08 -9.17
N GLU A 200 1.50 3.00 -8.57
CA GLU A 200 1.89 4.27 -9.19
C GLU A 200 2.83 4.12 -10.40
N LYS A 201 3.38 2.91 -10.61
CA LYS A 201 4.26 2.56 -11.75
C LYS A 201 3.62 1.53 -12.68
N SER A 202 2.39 1.10 -12.41
CA SER A 202 1.72 0.01 -13.11
C SER A 202 0.68 0.47 -14.13
N GLY A 203 0.87 1.65 -14.72
CA GLY A 203 0.01 2.18 -15.78
C GLY A 203 -1.45 2.31 -15.36
N GLU A 204 -2.34 1.89 -16.27
CA GLU A 204 -3.79 2.02 -16.08
C GLU A 204 -4.34 1.06 -15.02
N ALA A 205 -3.88 -0.20 -15.00
CA ALA A 205 -4.25 -1.17 -13.97
C ALA A 205 -3.86 -0.67 -12.57
N GLY A 206 -2.65 -0.12 -12.43
CA GLY A 206 -2.20 0.51 -11.19
C GLY A 206 -3.04 1.72 -10.77
N ARG A 207 -3.43 2.57 -11.74
CA ARG A 207 -4.33 3.70 -11.50
C ARG A 207 -5.70 3.25 -11.00
N MET A 208 -6.23 2.14 -11.53
CA MET A 208 -7.49 1.56 -11.10
C MET A 208 -7.41 1.04 -9.66
N VAL A 209 -6.33 0.37 -9.27
CA VAL A 209 -6.10 -0.05 -7.88
C VAL A 209 -6.11 1.15 -6.92
N ILE A 210 -5.44 2.25 -7.28
CA ILE A 210 -5.45 3.47 -6.45
C ILE A 210 -6.85 4.07 -6.38
N ARG A 211 -7.56 4.17 -7.51
CA ARG A 211 -8.96 4.65 -7.55
C ARG A 211 -9.85 3.82 -6.64
N ASN A 212 -9.75 2.50 -6.73
CA ASN A 212 -10.51 1.57 -5.92
C ASN A 212 -10.27 1.76 -4.41
N PHE A 213 -9.02 2.01 -4.01
CA PHE A 213 -8.70 2.37 -2.64
C PHE A 213 -9.39 3.66 -2.20
N LEU A 214 -9.33 4.71 -3.03
CA LEU A 214 -9.96 6.01 -2.73
C LEU A 214 -11.48 5.90 -2.62
N GLU A 215 -12.13 5.11 -3.48
CA GLU A 215 -13.56 4.84 -3.38
C GLU A 215 -13.89 4.07 -2.09
N ALA A 216 -13.12 3.02 -1.79
CA ALA A 216 -13.33 2.22 -0.58
C ALA A 216 -13.15 3.01 0.72
N ALA A 217 -12.28 4.01 0.71
CA ALA A 217 -12.00 4.85 1.85
C ALA A 217 -12.92 6.07 1.98
N GLY A 218 -13.66 6.43 0.93
CA GLY A 218 -14.68 7.48 0.96
C GLY A 218 -16.05 7.03 1.48
N HIS A 219 -16.22 5.74 1.78
CA HIS A 219 -17.43 5.12 2.32
C HIS A 219 -17.21 4.62 3.75
#